data_AF-A0A525KGN5-F1
#
_entry.id   AF-A0A525KGN5-F1
#
_cell.length_a   1.000
_cell.length_b   1.000
_cell.length_c   1.000
_cell.angle_alpha   90.00
_cell.angle_beta   90.00
_cell.angle_gamma   90.00
#
_symmetry.space_group_name_H-M   'P 1'
#
loop_
_entity.id
_entity.type
_entity.pdbx_description
1 polymer ?
#
loop_
_entity_poly.entity_id
_entity_poly.type
_entity_poly.pdbx_seq_one_letter_code
_entity_poly.pdbx_strand_id
1 'polypeptide(L)'
;MSKEAADPEAASASAPERSYGSDRRSGYDDGAPKVDHRKDEVAKADDGKPVWASSKRFTADEGAQKQFERDGASVDAKTVDQYVKKAHAFVGHPPKGTLTLTRKNGDILYYDPKGNIFAVASKDGAPRTMFKPDDGMAYWEK
;
A
#
# COMPACT_ATOMS: atom_id res chain seq x y z
N MET A 1 27.80 -53.75 -36.03
CA MET A 1 27.67 -52.69 -37.04
C MET A 1 27.34 -51.37 -36.35
N SER A 2 28.04 -50.32 -36.78
CA SER A 2 27.85 -48.86 -36.69
C SER A 2 26.39 -48.37 -36.53
N LYS A 3 26.01 -47.17 -36.08
CA LYS A 3 26.58 -45.93 -35.46
C LYS A 3 25.33 -44.99 -35.32
N GLU A 4 25.14 -44.15 -34.30
CA GLU A 4 25.46 -42.70 -34.23
C GLU A 4 24.74 -42.13 -32.97
N ALA A 5 25.45 -41.59 -31.96
CA ALA A 5 25.59 -40.16 -31.54
C ALA A 5 24.27 -39.33 -31.49
N ALA A 6 23.95 -38.48 -30.49
CA ALA A 6 24.78 -37.60 -29.65
C ALA A 6 24.09 -37.18 -28.32
N ASP A 7 24.91 -36.56 -27.46
CA ASP A 7 24.80 -36.11 -26.06
C ASP A 7 23.64 -35.17 -25.62
N PRO A 8 23.45 -34.98 -24.28
CA PRO A 8 22.35 -34.25 -23.65
C PRO A 8 22.74 -32.84 -23.16
N GLU A 9 21.77 -31.91 -23.08
CA GLU A 9 21.93 -30.69 -22.29
C GLU A 9 20.69 -30.41 -21.42
N ALA A 10 20.93 -30.26 -20.13
CA ALA A 10 19.97 -29.93 -19.10
C ALA A 10 19.78 -28.41 -19.01
N ALA A 11 18.56 -27.95 -18.75
CA ALA A 11 18.33 -26.56 -18.32
C ALA A 11 17.29 -26.52 -17.19
N SER A 12 17.81 -26.22 -16.01
CA SER A 12 17.09 -25.86 -14.79
C SER A 12 16.39 -24.50 -14.99
N ALA A 13 15.07 -24.43 -14.80
CA ALA A 13 14.35 -23.16 -14.81
C ALA A 13 14.26 -22.61 -13.38
N SER A 14 15.23 -21.75 -13.04
CA SER A 14 15.25 -20.94 -11.82
C SER A 14 14.13 -19.90 -11.81
N ALA A 15 13.53 -19.72 -10.63
CA ALA A 15 12.60 -18.66 -10.30
C ALA A 15 13.20 -17.27 -10.60
N PRO A 16 12.41 -16.27 -11.05
CA PRO A 16 12.92 -14.94 -11.28
C PRO A 16 13.19 -14.22 -9.96
N GLU A 17 14.46 -14.01 -9.65
CA GLU A 17 14.91 -13.05 -8.65
C GLU A 17 14.42 -11.64 -9.05
N ARG A 18 13.59 -11.03 -8.20
CA ARG A 18 13.21 -9.61 -8.30
C ARG A 18 14.45 -8.76 -8.00
N SER A 19 15.26 -8.52 -9.02
CA SER A 19 16.29 -7.49 -9.01
C SER A 19 15.63 -6.11 -8.95
N TYR A 20 15.88 -5.37 -7.87
CA TYR A 20 15.65 -3.93 -7.77
C TYR A 20 16.64 -3.19 -8.67
N GLY A 21 16.41 -3.26 -9.99
CA GLY A 21 17.12 -2.48 -10.99
C GLY A 21 16.59 -1.05 -10.99
N SER A 22 17.36 -0.16 -10.35
CA SER A 22 17.19 1.28 -10.51
C SER A 22 17.78 1.71 -11.84
N ASP A 23 16.97 1.81 -12.90
CA ASP A 23 17.35 2.56 -14.09
C ASP A 23 16.24 3.50 -14.58
N ARG A 24 16.69 4.70 -14.90
CA ARG A 24 15.93 5.95 -14.90
C ARG A 24 15.38 6.29 -16.29
N ARG A 25 14.37 7.16 -16.25
CA ARG A 25 13.96 8.16 -17.25
C ARG A 25 13.04 7.71 -18.40
N SER A 26 11.77 7.94 -18.17
CA SER A 26 10.89 8.73 -19.04
C SER A 26 9.95 9.48 -18.10
N GLY A 27 9.81 10.80 -18.04
CA GLY A 27 10.03 11.85 -19.02
C GLY A 27 8.87 12.83 -18.89
N TYR A 28 8.76 13.54 -17.76
CA TYR A 28 7.92 14.73 -17.54
C TYR A 28 8.35 15.37 -16.19
N ASP A 29 9.53 16.00 -16.17
CA ASP A 29 9.90 16.97 -15.12
C ASP A 29 9.70 18.35 -15.75
N ASP A 30 8.44 18.77 -15.83
CA ASP A 30 8.11 20.17 -16.06
C ASP A 30 8.44 20.88 -14.75
N GLY A 31 9.32 21.88 -14.77
CA GLY A 31 9.93 22.53 -13.60
C GLY A 31 8.96 23.30 -12.68
N ALA A 32 7.72 22.85 -12.56
CA ALA A 32 6.75 23.31 -11.59
C ALA A 32 7.27 23.11 -10.15
N PRO A 33 7.12 24.10 -9.26
CA PRO A 33 7.47 23.93 -7.87
C PRO A 33 6.67 22.78 -7.27
N LYS A 34 7.36 21.83 -6.62
CA LYS A 34 6.74 20.71 -5.89
C LYS A 34 5.95 21.30 -4.71
N VAL A 35 4.65 21.49 -4.91
CA VAL A 35 3.73 21.96 -3.88
C VAL A 35 3.69 20.94 -2.74
N ASP A 36 3.82 21.39 -1.49
CA ASP A 36 3.74 20.52 -0.32
C ASP A 36 2.29 20.44 0.16
N HIS A 37 1.63 19.33 -0.17
CA HIS A 37 0.20 19.13 0.10
C HIS A 37 -0.15 18.81 1.56
N ARG A 38 0.84 18.72 2.47
CA ARG A 38 0.57 18.36 3.89
C ARG A 38 -0.27 19.38 4.64
N LYS A 39 -0.36 20.61 4.14
CA LYS A 39 -1.14 21.70 4.73
C LYS A 39 -2.43 22.00 3.98
N ASP A 40 -2.73 21.24 2.93
CA ASP A 40 -3.97 21.43 2.18
C ASP A 40 -5.17 21.16 3.08
N GLU A 41 -6.23 21.93 2.84
CA GLU A 41 -7.52 21.63 3.45
C GLU A 41 -8.07 20.35 2.83
N VAL A 42 -8.40 19.39 3.68
CA VAL A 42 -8.85 18.06 3.26
C VAL A 42 -10.32 17.91 3.62
N ALA A 43 -11.11 17.41 2.67
CA ALA A 43 -12.49 17.03 2.92
C ALA A 43 -12.60 16.12 4.15
N LYS A 44 -13.68 16.25 4.90
CA LYS A 44 -13.94 15.39 6.06
C LYS A 44 -14.74 14.18 5.64
N ALA A 45 -14.39 13.01 6.15
CA ALA A 45 -15.21 11.81 6.10
C ALA A 45 -16.41 11.95 7.06
N ASP A 46 -17.32 10.98 7.01
CA ASP A 46 -18.52 10.92 7.87
C ASP A 46 -18.19 11.01 9.38
N ASP A 47 -17.01 10.55 9.78
CA ASP A 47 -16.51 10.57 11.15
C ASP A 47 -15.79 11.88 11.54
N GLY A 48 -15.81 12.91 10.67
CA GLY A 48 -15.24 14.23 10.93
C GLY A 48 -13.71 14.31 10.81
N LYS A 49 -13.04 13.19 10.54
CA LYS A 49 -11.60 13.14 10.24
C LYS A 49 -11.35 13.38 8.75
N PRO A 50 -10.12 13.75 8.36
CA PRO A 50 -9.78 13.88 6.94
C PRO A 50 -10.08 12.59 6.15
N VAL A 51 -10.67 12.71 4.95
CA VAL A 51 -10.98 11.56 4.08
C VAL A 51 -9.75 10.69 3.83
N TRP A 52 -8.59 11.32 3.68
CA TRP A 52 -7.31 10.66 3.53
C TRP A 52 -6.21 11.57 4.06
N ALA A 53 -5.08 11.02 4.45
CA ALA A 53 -3.95 11.81 4.88
C ALA A 53 -3.17 12.36 3.67
N SER A 54 -3.13 13.68 3.53
CA SER A 54 -2.24 14.34 2.56
C SER A 54 -0.77 14.07 2.86
N SER A 55 0.02 14.03 1.80
CA SER A 55 1.47 13.82 1.86
C SER A 55 2.20 14.99 1.22
N LYS A 56 3.53 14.99 1.25
CA LYS A 56 4.30 16.04 0.56
C LYS A 56 4.10 16.03 -0.96
N ARG A 57 3.71 14.89 -1.55
CA ARG A 57 3.72 14.65 -3.00
C ARG A 57 2.33 14.50 -3.60
N PHE A 58 1.33 14.27 -2.78
CA PHE A 58 -0.03 13.95 -3.20
C PHE A 58 -1.00 14.59 -2.23
N THR A 59 -2.04 15.20 -2.78
CA THR A 59 -3.24 15.58 -2.04
C THR A 59 -3.92 14.36 -1.44
N ALA A 60 -4.91 14.58 -0.58
CA ALA A 60 -5.71 13.51 0.02
C ALA A 60 -6.40 12.66 -1.06
N ASP A 61 -7.06 13.29 -2.03
CA ASP A 61 -7.82 12.60 -3.08
C ASP A 61 -6.90 11.80 -4.01
N GLU A 62 -5.79 12.38 -4.46
CA GLU A 62 -4.79 11.68 -5.26
C GLU A 62 -4.17 10.50 -4.50
N GLY A 63 -3.89 10.69 -3.21
CA GLY A 63 -3.37 9.66 -2.34
C GLY A 63 -4.34 8.49 -2.19
N ALA A 64 -5.62 8.79 -1.94
CA ALA A 64 -6.69 7.81 -1.83
C ALA A 64 -6.90 7.05 -3.14
N GLN A 65 -6.98 7.77 -4.27
CA GLN A 65 -7.16 7.16 -5.58
C GLN A 65 -6.01 6.22 -5.93
N LYS A 66 -4.77 6.68 -5.80
CA LYS A 66 -3.58 5.87 -6.11
C LYS A 66 -3.50 4.61 -5.24
N GLN A 67 -3.86 4.75 -3.98
CA GLN A 67 -3.87 3.64 -3.06
C GLN A 67 -4.99 2.65 -3.40
N PHE A 68 -6.17 3.13 -3.77
CA PHE A 68 -7.27 2.30 -4.27
C PHE A 68 -6.90 1.55 -5.55
N GLU A 69 -6.24 2.21 -6.51
CA GLU A 69 -5.79 1.56 -7.75
C GLU A 69 -4.81 0.41 -7.48
N ARG A 70 -3.97 0.56 -6.45
CA ARG A 70 -3.00 -0.48 -6.06
C ARG A 70 -3.63 -1.61 -5.27
N ASP A 71 -4.43 -1.27 -4.26
CA ASP A 71 -4.80 -2.20 -3.18
C ASP A 71 -6.32 -2.39 -3.03
N GLY A 72 -7.14 -1.61 -3.74
CA GLY A 72 -8.60 -1.62 -3.64
C GLY A 72 -9.21 -2.98 -3.91
N ALA A 73 -8.75 -3.66 -4.96
CA ALA A 73 -9.19 -5.03 -5.27
C ALA A 73 -8.82 -6.02 -4.16
N SER A 74 -7.63 -5.87 -3.55
CA SER A 74 -7.18 -6.76 -2.47
C SER A 74 -8.11 -6.69 -1.27
N VAL A 75 -8.69 -5.53 -0.98
CA VAL A 75 -9.62 -5.35 0.16
C VAL A 75 -11.09 -5.34 -0.27
N ASP A 76 -11.40 -5.92 -1.43
CA ASP A 76 -12.77 -6.08 -1.94
C ASP A 76 -13.51 -4.74 -2.12
N ALA A 77 -12.80 -3.65 -2.43
CA ALA A 77 -13.38 -2.35 -2.72
C ALA A 77 -13.53 -2.16 -4.23
N LYS A 78 -14.72 -1.68 -4.67
CA LYS A 78 -15.01 -1.44 -6.09
C LYS A 78 -14.83 0.01 -6.52
N THR A 79 -14.80 0.94 -5.57
CA THR A 79 -14.65 2.38 -5.80
C THR A 79 -13.72 2.99 -4.76
N VAL A 80 -13.15 4.15 -5.06
CA VAL A 80 -12.32 4.93 -4.13
C VAL A 80 -13.08 5.23 -2.84
N ASP A 81 -14.35 5.64 -2.94
CA ASP A 81 -15.21 5.90 -1.78
C ASP A 81 -15.38 4.67 -0.88
N GLN A 82 -15.68 3.50 -1.46
CA GLN A 82 -15.76 2.26 -0.69
C GLN A 82 -14.44 1.91 0.00
N TYR A 83 -13.34 2.15 -0.69
CA TYR A 83 -12.01 1.89 -0.15
C TYR A 83 -11.67 2.82 1.02
N VAL A 84 -11.91 4.12 0.86
CA VAL A 84 -11.75 5.13 1.93
C VAL A 84 -12.62 4.79 3.12
N LYS A 85 -13.89 4.44 2.89
CA LYS A 85 -14.82 4.05 3.95
C LYS A 85 -14.36 2.80 4.71
N LYS A 86 -13.86 1.78 4.00
CA LYS A 86 -13.28 0.58 4.63
C LYS A 86 -12.03 0.93 5.44
N ALA A 87 -11.17 1.80 4.91
CA ALA A 87 -9.99 2.26 5.61
C ALA A 87 -10.34 2.96 6.93
N HIS A 88 -11.28 3.89 6.90
CA HIS A 88 -11.81 4.56 8.09
C HIS A 88 -12.46 3.60 9.08
N ALA A 89 -13.29 2.67 8.60
CA ALA A 89 -13.92 1.68 9.45
C ALA A 89 -12.90 0.81 10.19
N PHE A 90 -11.83 0.37 9.51
CA PHE A 90 -10.79 -0.45 10.11
C PHE A 90 -9.94 0.31 11.12
N VAL A 91 -9.52 1.54 10.82
CA VAL A 91 -8.67 2.33 11.75
C VAL A 91 -9.47 2.90 12.93
N GLY A 92 -10.77 3.18 12.72
CA GLY A 92 -11.68 3.65 13.77
C GLY A 92 -12.23 2.55 14.66
N HIS A 93 -12.50 1.38 14.08
CA HIS A 93 -13.07 0.22 14.76
C HIS A 93 -12.34 -1.08 14.34
N PRO A 94 -11.06 -1.23 14.73
CA PRO A 94 -10.30 -2.41 14.33
C PRO A 94 -10.91 -3.70 14.92
N PRO A 95 -10.95 -4.81 14.16
CA PRO A 95 -11.40 -6.10 14.66
C PRO A 95 -10.64 -6.56 15.91
N LYS A 96 -11.28 -7.40 16.74
CA LYS A 96 -10.62 -7.97 17.92
C LYS A 96 -9.43 -8.84 17.54
N GLY A 97 -8.28 -8.53 18.11
CA GLY A 97 -7.01 -9.20 17.81
C GLY A 97 -6.13 -8.43 16.82
N THR A 98 -6.56 -7.25 16.37
CA THR A 98 -5.72 -6.34 15.58
C THR A 98 -4.54 -5.87 16.43
N LEU A 99 -3.33 -6.05 15.90
CA LEU A 99 -2.09 -5.56 16.45
C LEU A 99 -1.93 -4.09 16.09
N THR A 100 -1.45 -3.28 17.03
CA THR A 100 -1.24 -1.85 16.82
C THR A 100 0.16 -1.41 17.24
N LEU A 101 0.73 -0.47 16.49
CA LEU A 101 2.04 0.10 16.78
C LEU A 101 2.03 1.60 16.49
N THR A 102 2.31 2.41 17.51
CA THR A 102 2.44 3.85 17.37
C THR A 102 3.89 4.23 17.05
N ARG A 103 4.11 4.90 15.93
CA ARG A 103 5.42 5.41 15.51
C ARG A 103 5.75 6.73 16.19
N LYS A 104 7.04 7.09 16.21
CA LYS A 104 7.54 8.35 16.80
C LYS A 104 6.94 9.61 16.16
N ASN A 105 6.49 9.52 14.91
CA ASN A 105 5.84 10.62 14.18
C ASN A 105 4.34 10.76 14.51
N GLY A 106 3.78 9.90 15.36
CA GLY A 106 2.37 9.87 15.73
C GLY A 106 1.48 9.03 14.81
N ASP A 107 2.02 8.42 13.75
CA ASP A 107 1.25 7.48 12.94
C ASP A 107 0.99 6.20 13.73
N ILE A 108 -0.20 5.63 13.52
CA ILE A 108 -0.59 4.36 14.12
C ILE A 108 -0.71 3.33 13.01
N LEU A 109 0.01 2.22 13.18
CA LEU A 109 -0.06 1.05 12.33
C LEU A 109 -1.07 0.08 12.93
N TYR A 110 -1.81 -0.59 12.05
CA TYR A 110 -2.82 -1.58 12.39
C TYR A 110 -2.58 -2.83 11.54
N TYR A 111 -2.61 -4.00 12.16
CA TYR A 111 -2.55 -5.27 11.44
C TYR A 111 -3.53 -6.27 12.04
N ASP A 112 -4.50 -6.72 11.26
CA ASP A 112 -5.41 -7.80 11.64
C ASP A 112 -4.89 -9.13 11.09
N PRO A 113 -4.42 -10.05 11.95
CA PRO A 113 -3.92 -11.34 11.52
C PRO A 113 -5.00 -12.26 10.94
N LYS A 114 -6.27 -12.06 11.32
CA LYS A 114 -7.38 -12.92 10.86
C LYS A 114 -7.83 -12.55 9.45
N GLY A 115 -8.06 -11.26 9.21
CA GLY A 115 -8.41 -10.74 7.89
C GLY A 115 -7.22 -10.56 6.96
N ASN A 116 -6.00 -10.69 7.49
CA ASN A 116 -4.75 -10.34 6.83
C ASN A 116 -4.80 -8.91 6.25
N ILE A 117 -5.18 -7.93 7.08
CA ILE A 117 -5.32 -6.53 6.67
C ILE A 117 -4.32 -5.69 7.42
N PHE A 118 -3.51 -4.95 6.68
CA PHE A 118 -2.64 -3.92 7.21
C PHE A 118 -3.18 -2.53 6.86
N ALA A 119 -3.09 -1.59 7.79
CA ALA A 119 -3.38 -0.19 7.53
C ALA A 119 -2.50 0.76 8.35
N VAL A 120 -2.40 2.00 7.91
CA VAL A 120 -1.76 3.09 8.64
C VAL A 120 -2.71 4.27 8.71
N ALA A 121 -2.80 4.90 9.88
CA ALA A 121 -3.46 6.18 10.05
C ALA A 121 -2.51 7.23 10.63
N SER A 122 -2.77 8.50 10.34
CA SER A 122 -2.19 9.65 11.04
C SER A 122 -2.67 9.69 12.50
N LYS A 123 -2.01 10.47 13.35
CA LYS A 123 -2.49 10.79 14.72
C LYS A 123 -3.92 11.34 14.76
N ASP A 124 -4.34 12.01 13.67
CA ASP A 124 -5.68 12.58 13.50
C ASP A 124 -6.70 11.54 13.02
N GLY A 125 -6.28 10.28 12.89
CA GLY A 125 -7.08 9.14 12.44
C GLY A 125 -7.38 9.12 10.94
N ALA A 126 -6.74 10.01 10.16
CA ALA A 126 -6.82 9.98 8.69
C ALA A 126 -6.06 8.76 8.14
N PRO A 127 -6.70 7.87 7.36
CA PRO A 127 -6.02 6.75 6.73
C PRO A 127 -4.93 7.21 5.75
N ARG A 128 -3.84 6.46 5.71
CA ARG A 128 -2.67 6.67 4.83
C ARG A 128 -2.49 5.55 3.82
N THR A 129 -2.79 4.33 4.23
CA THR A 129 -2.68 3.12 3.42
C THR A 129 -3.53 2.03 4.06
N MET A 130 -4.01 1.11 3.23
CA MET A 130 -4.66 -0.13 3.62
C MET A 130 -4.43 -1.16 2.51
N PHE A 131 -4.07 -2.39 2.87
CA PHE A 131 -3.88 -3.49 1.90
C PHE A 131 -3.84 -4.84 2.61
N LYS A 132 -3.89 -5.93 1.83
CA LYS A 132 -3.59 -7.28 2.31
C LYS A 132 -2.13 -7.64 2.00
N PRO A 133 -1.24 -7.83 2.99
CA PRO A 133 0.14 -8.22 2.72
C PRO A 133 0.22 -9.69 2.25
N ASP A 134 1.12 -9.98 1.30
CA ASP A 134 1.33 -11.33 0.79
C ASP A 134 1.92 -12.28 1.85
N ASP A 135 2.82 -11.76 2.69
CA ASP A 135 3.55 -12.54 3.70
C ASP A 135 2.77 -12.71 5.02
N GLY A 136 1.54 -12.19 5.09
CA GLY A 136 0.70 -12.30 6.28
C GLY A 136 1.37 -11.79 7.55
N MET A 137 1.40 -12.63 8.59
CA MET A 137 1.95 -12.26 9.91
C MET A 137 3.44 -11.90 9.85
N ALA A 138 4.19 -12.53 8.95
CA ALA A 138 5.61 -12.23 8.78
C ALA A 138 5.85 -10.79 8.26
N TYR A 139 4.85 -10.17 7.61
CA TYR A 139 4.91 -8.75 7.25
C TYR A 139 4.96 -7.85 8.49
N TRP A 140 4.21 -8.20 9.54
CA TRP A 140 4.12 -7.42 10.77
C TRP A 140 5.34 -7.59 11.69
N GLU A 141 5.93 -8.78 11.70
CA GLU A 141 7.04 -9.13 12.60
C GLU A 141 8.40 -8.58 12.13
N LYS A 142 8.42 -7.85 11.00
CA LYS A 142 9.62 -7.27 10.40
C LYS A 142 9.90 -5.85 10.88
#